data_AF-A0A090Y891-F1
#
_entry.id   AF-A0A090Y891-F1
#
_cell.length_a   1.000
_cell.length_b   1.000
_cell.length_c   1.000
_cell.angle_alpha   90.00
_cell.angle_beta   90.00
_cell.angle_gamma   90.00
#
_symmetry.space_group_name_H-M   'P 1'
#
loop_
_entity.id
_entity.type
_entity.pdbx_description
1 polymer ?
#
loop_
_entity_poly.entity_id
_entity_poly.type
_entity_poly.pdbx_seq_one_letter_code
_entity_poly.pdbx_strand_id
1 'polypeptide(L)'
;MNIFSPFRKNNENAEFGSRLWSIETFMTDIKYIKWAEIVEGIYHGNYSDTGTAWEFGYAYATDKPVILIHVGENSNLMVHEGAHANITLGELVDYDFDKLPSSFYSGEML
;
A
#
# COMPACT_ATOMS: atom_id res chain seq x y z
N MET A 1 5.96 1.56 -17.28
CA MET A 1 5.76 1.53 -15.82
C MET A 1 6.40 0.27 -15.27
N ASN A 2 7.20 0.37 -14.21
CA ASN A 2 7.78 -0.78 -13.52
C ASN A 2 7.00 -0.98 -12.21
N ILE A 3 6.58 -2.21 -11.93
CA ILE A 3 5.72 -2.52 -10.77
C ILE A 3 6.42 -3.57 -9.90
N PHE A 4 6.48 -3.32 -8.60
CA PHE A 4 6.88 -4.31 -7.61
C PHE A 4 5.64 -4.80 -6.86
N SER A 5 5.53 -6.11 -6.66
CA SER A 5 4.47 -6.74 -5.86
C SER A 5 5.12 -7.69 -4.85
N PRO A 6 5.00 -7.43 -3.54
CA PRO A 6 5.62 -8.25 -2.49
C PRO A 6 5.29 -9.74 -2.64
N PHE A 7 4.02 -10.06 -2.91
CA PHE A 7 3.53 -11.43 -3.06
C PHE A 7 4.19 -12.21 -4.21
N ARG A 8 4.60 -11.53 -5.29
CA ARG A 8 5.23 -12.18 -6.46
C ARG A 8 6.72 -12.43 -6.25
N LYS A 9 7.30 -11.97 -5.15
CA LYS A 9 8.72 -12.18 -4.86
C LYS A 9 8.90 -13.51 -4.10
N ASN A 10 9.51 -14.48 -4.77
CA ASN A 10 9.99 -15.69 -4.11
C ASN A 10 11.32 -15.43 -3.39
N ASN A 11 11.42 -15.87 -2.15
CA ASN A 11 12.68 -15.85 -1.38
C ASN A 11 13.22 -17.29 -1.33
N GLU A 12 13.95 -17.71 -2.37
CA GLU A 12 14.41 -19.10 -2.54
C GLU A 12 15.57 -19.47 -1.60
N ASN A 13 16.25 -18.47 -1.04
CA ASN A 13 17.48 -18.66 -0.26
C ASN A 13 17.25 -18.77 1.27
N ALA A 14 16.01 -18.63 1.74
CA ALA A 14 15.70 -18.66 3.16
C ALA A 14 14.41 -19.45 3.44
N GLU A 15 14.43 -20.28 4.49
CA GLU A 15 13.27 -21.05 4.92
C GLU A 15 12.14 -20.11 5.38
N PHE A 16 10.93 -20.29 4.85
CA PHE A 16 9.76 -19.50 5.21
C PHE A 16 9.51 -19.52 6.73
N GLY A 17 9.26 -18.35 7.32
CA GLY A 17 9.07 -18.21 8.77
C GLY A 17 10.37 -18.18 9.59
N SER A 18 11.53 -18.43 8.99
CA SER A 18 12.83 -18.27 9.67
C SER A 18 13.16 -16.80 9.94
N ARG A 19 14.06 -16.56 10.90
CA ARG A 19 14.55 -15.20 11.21
C ARG A 19 15.23 -14.54 10.01
N LEU A 20 15.98 -15.30 9.22
CA LEU A 20 16.65 -14.81 8.02
C LEU A 20 15.61 -14.39 6.97
N TRP A 21 14.66 -15.28 6.66
CA TRP A 21 13.56 -14.99 5.74
C TRP A 21 12.79 -13.74 6.16
N SER A 22 12.45 -13.63 7.44
CA SER A 22 11.70 -12.49 7.96
C SER A 22 12.44 -11.16 7.77
N ILE A 23 13.74 -11.11 8.08
CA ILE A 23 14.56 -9.91 7.89
C ILE A 23 14.71 -9.59 6.40
N GLU A 24 14.98 -10.59 5.56
CA GLU A 24 15.20 -10.38 4.13
C GLU A 24 13.94 -9.89 3.42
N THR A 25 12.78 -10.47 3.73
CA THR A 25 11.48 -10.04 3.20
C THR A 25 11.18 -8.61 3.65
N PHE A 26 11.24 -8.32 4.96
CA PHE A 26 11.00 -6.97 5.47
C PHE A 26 11.93 -5.93 4.82
N MET A 27 13.25 -6.17 4.83
CA MET A 27 14.22 -5.23 4.26
C MET A 27 14.05 -5.05 2.75
N THR A 28 13.56 -6.08 2.06
CA THR A 28 13.20 -5.98 0.65
C THR A 28 12.02 -5.04 0.46
N ASP A 29 10.93 -5.23 1.20
CA ASP A 29 9.71 -4.46 1.00
C ASP A 29 9.97 -2.98 1.28
N ILE A 30 10.74 -2.67 2.35
CA ILE A 30 11.24 -1.31 2.61
C ILE A 30 12.07 -0.75 1.47
N LYS A 31 12.98 -1.55 0.89
CA LYS A 31 13.80 -1.13 -0.24
C LYS A 31 12.93 -0.74 -1.42
N TYR A 32 11.87 -1.50 -1.70
CA TYR A 32 10.99 -1.22 -2.83
C TYR A 32 10.00 -0.08 -2.55
N ILE A 33 9.54 0.12 -1.32
CA ILE A 33 8.78 1.33 -0.94
C ILE A 33 9.63 2.59 -1.17
N LYS A 34 10.91 2.56 -0.78
CA LYS A 34 11.83 3.69 -1.02
C LYS A 34 12.10 3.95 -2.51
N TRP A 35 12.23 2.87 -3.28
CA TRP A 35 12.45 2.93 -4.73
C TRP A 35 11.22 3.45 -5.47
N ALA A 36 10.02 3.12 -4.99
CA ALA A 36 8.77 3.48 -5.64
C ALA A 36 8.56 5.00 -5.64
N GLU A 37 7.99 5.49 -6.74
CA GLU A 37 7.52 6.88 -6.86
C GLU A 37 6.11 7.03 -6.29
N ILE A 38 5.32 5.96 -6.34
CA ILE A 38 3.93 5.87 -5.88
C ILE A 38 3.76 4.53 -5.17
N VAL A 39 3.06 4.53 -4.04
CA VAL A 39 2.71 3.31 -3.31
C VAL A 39 1.22 3.06 -3.46
N GLU A 40 0.86 1.92 -4.03
CA GLU A 40 -0.53 1.48 -4.15
C GLU A 40 -0.81 0.43 -3.10
N GLY A 41 -2.00 0.42 -2.52
CA GLY A 41 -2.44 -0.75 -1.79
C GLY A 41 -3.94 -0.93 -1.70
N ILE A 42 -4.31 -2.21 -1.67
CA ILE A 42 -5.68 -2.68 -1.73
C ILE A 42 -6.17 -2.89 -0.30
N TYR A 43 -7.21 -2.17 0.09
CA TYR A 43 -7.67 -2.08 1.47
C TYR A 43 -9.12 -2.52 1.58
N HIS A 44 -9.36 -3.59 2.35
CA HIS A 44 -10.69 -4.17 2.56
C HIS A 44 -11.44 -3.58 3.77
N GLY A 45 -10.87 -2.55 4.41
CA GLY A 45 -11.45 -1.94 5.59
C GLY A 45 -10.94 -2.54 6.90
N ASN A 46 -11.67 -2.26 7.98
CA ASN A 46 -11.26 -2.49 9.38
C ASN A 46 -10.59 -3.87 9.63
N TYR A 47 -9.51 -3.89 10.44
CA TYR A 47 -8.70 -5.08 10.78
C TYR A 47 -8.15 -5.92 9.60
N SER A 48 -8.26 -5.45 8.36
CA SER A 48 -7.92 -6.24 7.17
C SER A 48 -6.44 -6.59 7.07
N ASP A 49 -5.53 -5.66 7.41
CA ASP A 49 -4.09 -5.93 7.31
C ASP A 49 -3.25 -4.86 8.04
N THR A 50 -2.68 -5.23 9.19
CA THR A 50 -1.76 -4.36 9.96
C THR A 50 -0.42 -4.18 9.27
N GLY A 51 0.00 -5.11 8.41
CA GLY A 51 1.21 -4.99 7.59
C GLY A 51 1.05 -3.89 6.54
N THR A 52 -0.02 -3.96 5.75
CA THR A 52 -0.33 -2.92 4.76
C THR A 52 -0.48 -1.53 5.42
N ALA A 53 -1.14 -1.44 6.57
CA ALA A 53 -1.26 -0.17 7.30
C ALA A 53 0.11 0.38 7.78
N TRP A 54 1.02 -0.51 8.19
CA TRP A 54 2.38 -0.13 8.57
C TRP A 54 3.18 0.40 7.36
N GLU A 55 3.05 -0.27 6.21
CA GLU A 55 3.72 0.14 4.96
C GLU A 55 3.22 1.50 4.47
N PHE A 56 1.92 1.78 4.58
CA PHE A 56 1.37 3.10 4.27
C PHE A 56 1.85 4.18 5.24
N GLY A 57 1.93 3.88 6.54
CA GLY A 57 2.53 4.81 7.50
C GLY A 57 3.99 5.12 7.17
N TYR A 58 4.75 4.10 6.74
CA TYR A 58 6.13 4.28 6.29
C TYR A 58 6.23 5.10 4.99
N ALA A 59 5.36 4.83 4.02
CA ALA A 59 5.27 5.58 2.77
C ALA A 59 4.93 7.06 3.02
N TYR A 60 3.91 7.33 3.83
CA TYR A 60 3.53 8.68 4.25
C TYR A 60 4.70 9.41 4.92
N ALA A 61 5.37 8.76 5.87
CA ALA A 61 6.51 9.35 6.59
C ALA A 61 7.76 9.57 5.71
N THR A 62 7.79 9.01 4.49
CA THR A 62 8.88 9.16 3.52
C THR A 62 8.46 9.93 2.27
N ASP A 63 7.39 10.72 2.38
CA ASP A 63 6.85 11.60 1.34
C ASP A 63 6.48 10.85 0.05
N LYS A 64 6.07 9.58 0.17
CA LYS A 64 5.59 8.79 -0.96
C LYS A 64 4.07 8.93 -1.08
N PRO A 65 3.53 9.37 -2.23
CA PRO A 65 2.09 9.42 -2.43
C PRO A 65 1.51 8.00 -2.35
N VAL A 66 0.53 7.83 -1.45
CA VAL A 66 -0.20 6.57 -1.29
C VAL A 66 -1.52 6.66 -2.05
N ILE A 67 -1.74 5.72 -2.96
CA ILE A 67 -3.02 5.53 -3.65
C ILE A 67 -3.73 4.35 -2.98
N LEU A 68 -4.79 4.65 -2.25
CA LEU A 68 -5.54 3.68 -1.46
C LEU A 68 -6.74 3.18 -2.26
N ILE A 69 -6.72 1.89 -2.61
CA ILE A 69 -7.79 1.23 -3.36
C ILE A 69 -8.74 0.52 -2.40
N HIS A 70 -9.93 1.08 -2.22
CA HIS A 70 -10.94 0.56 -1.32
C HIS A 70 -11.75 -0.55 -2.00
N VAL A 71 -11.72 -1.73 -1.39
CA VAL A 71 -12.53 -2.91 -1.80
C VAL A 71 -13.50 -3.36 -0.71
N GLY A 72 -13.53 -2.67 0.43
CA GLY A 72 -14.50 -2.85 1.51
C GLY A 72 -15.42 -1.63 1.69
N GLU A 73 -16.26 -1.69 2.71
CA GLU A 73 -17.31 -0.67 2.95
C GLU A 73 -16.87 0.49 3.86
N ASN A 74 -15.81 0.28 4.65
CA ASN A 74 -15.30 1.27 5.60
C ASN A 74 -13.77 1.44 5.52
N SER A 75 -13.26 2.51 6.10
CA SER A 75 -11.82 2.74 6.22
C SER A 75 -11.44 3.43 7.51
N ASN A 76 -10.31 3.02 8.11
CA ASN A 76 -9.77 3.66 9.30
C ASN A 76 -9.20 5.05 8.97
N LEU A 77 -9.45 6.02 9.84
CA LEU A 77 -9.02 7.41 9.68
C LEU A 77 -7.53 7.56 9.41
N MET A 78 -6.67 6.75 10.05
CA MET A 78 -5.22 6.87 9.87
C MET A 78 -4.77 6.42 8.47
N VAL A 79 -5.56 5.56 7.82
CA VAL A 79 -5.23 5.00 6.51
C VAL A 79 -5.75 5.89 5.39
N HIS A 80 -7.02 6.32 5.44
CA HIS A 80 -7.58 7.16 4.37
C HIS A 80 -7.15 8.62 4.42
N GLU A 81 -6.91 9.20 5.60
CA GLU A 81 -6.37 10.57 5.72
C GLU A 81 -4.87 10.63 5.37
N GLY A 82 -4.15 9.51 5.55
CA GLY A 82 -2.76 9.38 5.13
C GLY A 82 -2.59 9.15 3.62
N ALA A 83 -3.68 8.88 2.90
CA ALA A 83 -3.62 8.62 1.46
C ALA A 83 -3.66 9.93 0.66
N HIS A 84 -2.93 9.95 -0.46
CA HIS A 84 -3.00 11.04 -1.44
C HIS A 84 -4.31 10.97 -2.24
N ALA A 85 -4.70 9.77 -2.63
CA ALA A 85 -5.97 9.51 -3.29
C ALA A 85 -6.63 8.25 -2.71
N ASN A 86 -7.93 8.36 -2.51
CA ASN A 86 -8.83 7.30 -2.10
C ASN A 86 -9.73 6.96 -3.29
N ILE A 87 -9.58 5.76 -3.83
CA ILE A 87 -10.29 5.34 -5.05
C ILE A 87 -10.87 3.93 -4.90
N THR A 88 -11.86 3.62 -5.70
CA THR A 88 -12.41 2.27 -5.85
C THR A 88 -11.64 1.48 -6.91
N LEU A 89 -11.84 0.16 -6.95
CA LEU A 89 -11.25 -0.69 -7.98
C LEU A 89 -11.67 -0.30 -9.40
N GLY A 90 -12.88 0.24 -9.57
CA GLY A 90 -13.36 0.73 -10.86
C GLY A 90 -12.62 1.99 -11.31
N GLU A 91 -12.41 2.94 -10.40
CA GLU A 91 -11.70 4.19 -10.68
C GLU A 91 -10.21 3.97 -10.96
N LEU A 92 -9.60 2.91 -10.41
CA LEU A 92 -8.21 2.54 -10.67
C LEU A 92 -7.92 2.31 -12.16
N VAL A 93 -8.91 1.78 -12.92
CA VAL A 93 -8.74 1.49 -14.35
C VAL A 93 -8.45 2.74 -15.16
N ASP A 94 -9.05 3.87 -14.76
CA ASP A 94 -8.97 5.15 -15.46
C ASP A 94 -8.08 6.17 -14.72
N TYR A 95 -7.41 5.77 -13.64
CA TYR A 95 -6.60 6.67 -12.83
C TYR A 95 -5.34 7.12 -13.57
N ASP A 96 -5.16 8.44 -13.66
CA ASP A 96 -4.02 9.06 -14.35
C ASP A 96 -2.83 9.22 -13.38
N PHE A 97 -1.96 8.21 -13.36
CA PHE A 97 -0.75 8.17 -12.53
C PHE A 97 0.30 9.25 -12.88
N ASP A 98 0.23 9.88 -14.06
CA ASP A 98 1.14 10.98 -14.42
C ASP A 98 0.68 12.31 -13.82
N LYS A 99 -0.63 12.48 -13.62
CA LYS A 99 -1.22 13.70 -13.04
C LYS A 99 -1.45 13.62 -11.54
N LEU A 100 -1.54 12.41 -10.98
CA LEU A 100 -1.77 12.16 -9.55
C LEU A 100 -2.91 13.01 -8.97
N PRO A 101 -4.14 12.94 -9.50
CA PRO A 101 -5.26 13.65 -8.90
C PRO A 101 -5.52 13.13 -7.48
N SER A 102 -5.61 14.05 -6.51
CA SER A 102 -5.95 13.72 -5.12
C SER A 102 -7.45 13.50 -4.95
N SER A 103 -7.85 12.64 -4.03
CA SER A 103 -9.25 12.43 -3.68
C SER A 103 -9.44 12.11 -2.20
N PHE A 104 -10.54 12.63 -1.64
CA PHE A 104 -10.95 12.34 -0.28
C PHE A 104 -11.76 11.05 -0.23
N TYR A 105 -11.65 10.32 0.88
CA TYR A 105 -12.51 9.18 1.13
C TYR A 105 -13.95 9.64 1.43
N SER A 106 -14.92 8.97 0.81
CA SER A 106 -16.35 9.32 0.94
C SER A 106 -17.21 8.16 1.48
N GLY A 107 -16.60 7.06 1.90
CA GLY A 107 -17.29 5.90 2.47
C GLY A 107 -17.50 6.04 3.98
N GLU A 108 -17.76 4.91 4.65
CA GLU A 108 -17.93 4.88 6.11
C GLU A 108 -16.58 5.06 6.81
N MET A 109 -16.45 6.14 7.59
CA MET A 109 -15.22 6.48 8.31
C MET A 109 -15.22 5.87 9.72
N LEU A 110 -14.07 5.34 10.13
CA LEU A 110 -13.85 4.72 11.45
C LEU A 110 -12.63 5.30 12.19
#